data_AF-A0A7Y8VT52-F1
#
_entry.id   AF-A0A7Y8VT52-F1
#
_cell.length_a   1.000
_cell.length_b   1.000
_cell.length_c   1.000
_cell.angle_alpha   90.00
_cell.angle_beta   90.00
_cell.angle_gamma   90.00
#
_symmetry.space_group_name_H-M   'P 1'
#
loop_
_entity.id
_entity.type
_entity.pdbx_description
1 polymer ?
#
loop_
_entity_poly.entity_id
_entity_poly.type
_entity_poly.pdbx_seq_one_letter_code
_entity_poly.pdbx_strand_id
1 'polypeptide(L)'
;MPKSKKLTAVYALIMDLPLSIVVTIVALALGGNLSMERFIPSFCLAYVLTFFINFLPVGMIGFKFASKHAEDNTFKFGLLANMIIALFFVVILDLVMTAFGVFVAGHGTMSEYLFAVVAGFIPCYIPTLIIAMVWYPVADKASRAICHE
;
A
#
# COMPACT_ATOMS: atom_id res chain seq x y z
N MET A 1 -20.77 7.58 -10.60
CA MET A 1 -20.67 6.58 -11.69
C MET A 1 -19.66 5.51 -11.27
N PRO A 2 -19.98 4.21 -11.36
CA PRO A 2 -19.01 3.15 -11.09
C PRO A 2 -17.85 3.27 -12.09
N LYS A 3 -16.61 3.28 -11.59
CA LYS A 3 -15.41 3.36 -12.46
C LYS A 3 -15.38 2.14 -13.39
N SER A 4 -15.08 2.37 -14.67
CA SER A 4 -14.82 1.30 -15.64
C SER A 4 -13.71 0.37 -15.13
N LYS A 5 -13.76 -0.93 -15.43
CA LYS A 5 -12.72 -1.88 -14.99
C LYS A 5 -11.32 -1.44 -15.43
N LYS A 6 -11.22 -0.79 -16.61
CA LYS A 6 -9.98 -0.20 -17.13
C LYS A 6 -9.51 0.98 -16.28
N LEU A 7 -10.42 1.90 -15.95
CA LEU A 7 -10.14 3.07 -15.10
C LEU A 7 -9.66 2.65 -13.71
N THR A 8 -10.28 1.63 -13.12
CA THR A 8 -9.87 1.07 -11.82
C THR A 8 -8.48 0.44 -11.87
N ALA A 9 -8.16 -0.30 -12.94
CA ALA A 9 -6.83 -0.90 -13.11
C ALA A 9 -5.73 0.15 -13.31
N VAL A 10 -5.97 1.16 -14.16
CA VAL A 10 -5.01 2.26 -14.38
C VAL A 10 -4.84 3.10 -13.11
N TYR A 11 -5.94 3.38 -12.41
CA TYR A 11 -5.91 4.06 -11.12
C TYR A 11 -5.09 3.31 -10.07
N ALA A 12 -5.30 1.99 -9.95
CA ALA A 12 -4.54 1.11 -9.06
C ALA A 12 -3.05 1.15 -9.40
N LEU A 13 -2.67 0.99 -10.67
CA LEU A 13 -1.27 1.03 -11.11
C LEU A 13 -0.56 2.36 -10.79
N ILE A 14 -1.28 3.48 -10.90
CA ILE A 14 -0.75 4.82 -10.58
C ILE A 14 -0.63 5.04 -9.08
N MET A 15 -1.57 4.52 -8.28
CA MET A 15 -1.52 4.58 -6.82
C MET A 15 -0.43 3.66 -6.25
N ASP A 16 -0.26 2.48 -6.85
CA ASP A 16 0.68 1.45 -6.38
C ASP A 16 2.14 1.88 -6.50
N LEU A 17 2.47 2.72 -7.48
CA LEU A 17 3.84 3.16 -7.74
C LEU A 17 4.46 3.96 -6.58
N PRO A 18 3.88 5.09 -6.12
CA PRO A 18 4.43 5.79 -4.95
C PRO A 18 4.31 4.98 -3.66
N LEU A 19 3.25 4.17 -3.52
CA LEU A 19 3.03 3.29 -2.37
C LEU A 19 4.17 2.28 -2.21
N SER A 20 4.48 1.55 -3.27
CA SER A 20 5.56 0.56 -3.29
C SER A 20 6.93 1.19 -3.09
N ILE A 21 7.20 2.38 -3.64
CA ILE A 21 8.44 3.13 -3.36
C ILE A 21 8.57 3.44 -1.87
N VAL A 22 7.55 4.06 -1.28
CA VAL A 22 7.59 4.52 0.11
C VAL A 22 7.71 3.34 1.07
N VAL A 23 6.90 2.30 0.90
CA VAL A 23 6.97 1.09 1.74
C VAL A 23 8.34 0.43 1.63
N THR A 24 8.91 0.36 0.42
CA THR A 24 10.25 -0.22 0.22
C THR A 24 11.34 0.59 0.91
N ILE A 25 11.32 1.92 0.80
CA ILE A 25 12.28 2.80 1.48
C ILE A 25 12.20 2.60 2.99
N VAL A 26 10.99 2.63 3.55
CA VAL A 26 10.77 2.47 4.99
C VAL A 26 11.23 1.10 5.47
N ALA A 27 10.86 0.02 4.77
CA ALA A 27 11.25 -1.33 5.12
C ALA A 27 12.77 -1.52 5.11
N LEU A 28 13.46 -1.00 4.09
CA LEU A 28 14.92 -1.08 4.00
C LEU A 28 15.62 -0.19 5.02
N ALA A 29 15.06 0.98 5.34
CA ALA A 29 15.57 1.86 6.38
C ALA A 29 15.48 1.20 7.77
N LEU A 30 14.33 0.59 8.08
CA LEU A 30 14.15 -0.17 9.33
C LEU A 30 15.08 -1.37 9.42
N GLY A 31 15.31 -2.06 8.30
CA GLY A 31 16.25 -3.16 8.22
C GLY A 31 17.72 -2.74 8.24
N GLY A 32 18.04 -1.43 8.29
CA GLY A 32 19.42 -0.93 8.27
C GLY A 32 20.17 -1.23 6.96
N ASN A 33 19.45 -1.48 5.87
CA ASN A 33 19.97 -2.06 4.63
C ASN A 33 19.58 -1.24 3.39
N LEU A 34 19.55 0.09 3.52
CA LEU A 34 19.17 1.00 2.44
C LEU A 34 20.28 1.10 1.37
N SER A 35 20.35 0.09 0.50
CA SER A 35 21.24 0.07 -0.66
C SER A 35 20.44 -0.07 -1.95
N MET A 36 20.97 0.47 -3.05
CA MET A 36 20.32 0.41 -4.36
C MET A 36 20.16 -1.03 -4.87
N GLU A 37 21.10 -1.91 -4.53
CA GLU A 37 21.08 -3.33 -4.87
C GLU A 37 19.93 -4.10 -4.20
N ARG A 38 19.54 -3.69 -2.98
CA ARG A 38 18.39 -4.28 -2.28
C ARG A 38 17.09 -3.55 -2.59
N PHE A 39 17.17 -2.26 -2.92
CA PHE A 39 16.01 -1.46 -3.27
C PHE A 39 15.26 -1.98 -4.50
N ILE A 40 15.96 -2.22 -5.61
CA ILE A 40 15.33 -2.65 -6.87
C ILE A 40 14.50 -3.95 -6.70
N PRO A 41 15.06 -5.06 -6.18
CA PRO A 41 14.29 -6.30 -6.03
C PRO A 41 13.16 -6.15 -5.01
N SER A 42 13.38 -5.45 -3.89
CA SER A 42 12.33 -5.19 -2.90
C SER A 42 11.20 -4.32 -3.45
N PHE A 43 11.52 -3.30 -4.25
CA PHE A 43 10.54 -2.45 -4.92
C PHE A 43 9.72 -3.26 -5.92
N CYS A 44 10.36 -4.08 -6.76
CA CYS A 44 9.65 -4.95 -7.70
C CYS A 44 8.71 -5.91 -6.97
N LEU A 45 9.15 -6.51 -5.86
CA LEU A 45 8.32 -7.40 -5.05
C LEU A 45 7.12 -6.63 -4.47
N ALA A 46 7.36 -5.47 -3.85
CA ALA A 46 6.33 -4.63 -3.27
C ALA A 46 5.30 -4.20 -4.33
N TYR A 47 5.75 -3.79 -5.52
CA TYR A 47 4.89 -3.36 -6.62
C TYR A 47 3.99 -4.48 -7.16
N VAL A 48 4.56 -5.68 -7.32
CA VAL A 48 3.79 -6.87 -7.73
C VAL A 48 2.78 -7.24 -6.64
N LEU A 49 3.16 -7.19 -5.36
CA LEU A 49 2.26 -7.46 -4.25
C LEU A 49 1.12 -6.44 -4.17
N THR A 50 1.40 -5.13 -4.29
CA THR A 50 0.36 -4.09 -4.31
C THR A 50 -0.65 -4.33 -5.42
N PHE A 51 -0.16 -4.73 -6.61
CA PHE A 51 -1.04 -5.08 -7.73
C PHE A 51 -1.97 -6.26 -7.39
N PHE A 52 -1.47 -7.31 -6.74
CA PHE A 52 -2.31 -8.44 -6.32
C PHE A 52 -3.29 -8.08 -5.20
N ILE A 53 -2.89 -7.22 -4.26
CA ILE A 53 -3.78 -6.72 -3.20
C ILE A 53 -4.97 -5.96 -3.80
N ASN A 54 -4.79 -5.27 -4.92
CA ASN A 54 -5.88 -4.60 -5.63
C ASN A 54 -6.94 -5.55 -6.22
N PHE A 55 -6.65 -6.86 -6.37
CA PHE A 55 -7.68 -7.84 -6.75
C PHE A 55 -8.57 -8.25 -5.58
N LEU A 56 -8.11 -8.02 -4.34
CA LEU A 56 -8.94 -8.20 -3.16
C LEU A 56 -9.96 -7.04 -3.09
N PRO A 57 -11.17 -7.27 -2.55
CA PRO A 57 -12.20 -6.23 -2.42
C PRO A 57 -11.88 -5.19 -1.32
N VAL A 58 -10.60 -4.85 -1.11
CA VAL A 58 -10.10 -3.94 -0.07
C VAL A 58 -10.70 -2.55 -0.22
N GLY A 59 -10.75 -2.03 -1.44
CA GLY A 59 -11.41 -0.75 -1.74
C GLY A 59 -12.88 -0.76 -1.30
N MET A 60 -13.62 -1.81 -1.67
CA MET A 60 -15.04 -1.95 -1.30
C MET A 60 -15.23 -2.04 0.22
N ILE A 61 -14.34 -2.73 0.93
CA ILE A 61 -14.37 -2.83 2.39
C ILE A 61 -14.14 -1.45 3.03
N GLY A 62 -13.13 -0.70 2.56
CA GLY A 62 -12.86 0.64 3.05
C GLY A 62 -14.01 1.61 2.81
N PHE A 63 -14.61 1.58 1.60
CA PHE A 63 -15.77 2.40 1.27
C PHE A 63 -17.00 2.04 2.12
N LYS A 64 -17.30 0.75 2.31
CA LYS A 64 -18.43 0.30 3.17
C LYS A 64 -18.23 0.70 4.64
N PHE A 65 -16.99 0.70 5.12
CA PHE A 65 -16.68 1.13 6.47
C PHE A 65 -16.87 2.64 6.62
N ALA A 66 -16.37 3.42 5.66
CA ALA A 66 -16.50 4.87 5.65
C ALA A 66 -17.96 5.31 5.53
N SER A 67 -18.75 4.68 4.66
CA SER A 67 -20.17 5.01 4.44
C SER A 67 -21.05 4.77 5.68
N LYS A 68 -20.59 3.95 6.63
CA LYS A 68 -21.30 3.73 7.90
C LYS A 68 -21.04 4.84 8.93
N HIS A 69 -19.96 5.60 8.77
CA HIS A 69 -19.48 6.55 9.80
C HIS A 69 -19.35 7.99 9.29
N ALA A 70 -19.45 8.24 7.98
CA ALA A 70 -19.35 9.56 7.39
C ALA A 70 -20.22 9.67 6.13
N GLU A 71 -20.69 10.88 5.85
CA GLU A 71 -21.38 11.21 4.59
C GLU A 71 -20.42 11.17 3.41
N ASP A 72 -20.93 10.66 2.28
CA ASP A 72 -20.21 10.60 1.03
C ASP A 72 -19.67 11.98 0.65
N ASN A 73 -18.45 12.03 0.09
CA ASN A 73 -17.78 13.25 -0.36
C ASN A 73 -17.28 14.20 0.74
N THR A 74 -17.26 13.76 2.01
CA THR A 74 -16.60 14.49 3.10
C THR A 74 -15.13 14.09 3.27
N PHE A 75 -14.30 15.00 3.78
CA PHE A 75 -12.90 14.68 4.12
C PHE A 75 -12.79 13.49 5.11
N LYS A 76 -13.73 13.42 6.07
CA LYS A 76 -13.81 12.31 7.03
C LYS A 76 -14.05 10.97 6.35
N PHE A 77 -14.91 10.93 5.32
CA PHE A 77 -15.14 9.71 4.54
C PHE A 77 -13.88 9.24 3.82
N GLY A 78 -13.18 10.17 3.14
CA GLY A 78 -11.92 9.86 2.48
C GLY A 78 -10.83 9.35 3.44
N LEU A 79 -10.72 9.98 4.62
CA LEU A 79 -9.80 9.54 5.66
C LEU A 79 -10.14 8.13 6.18
N LEU A 80 -11.40 7.87 6.53
CA LEU A 80 -11.83 6.57 7.07
C LEU A 80 -11.69 5.44 6.04
N ALA A 81 -12.00 5.71 4.77
CA ALA A 81 -11.83 4.73 3.70
C ALA A 81 -10.35 4.39 3.50
N ASN A 82 -9.50 5.42 3.38
CA ASN A 82 -8.06 5.24 3.18
C ASN A 82 -7.37 4.62 4.39
N MET A 83 -7.84 4.88 5.61
CA MET A 83 -7.34 4.24 6.83
C MET A 83 -7.49 2.72 6.76
N ILE A 84 -8.67 2.22 6.39
CA ILE A 84 -8.91 0.78 6.27
C ILE A 84 -8.14 0.20 5.08
N ILE A 85 -8.14 0.88 3.93
CA ILE A 85 -7.43 0.41 2.73
C ILE A 85 -5.93 0.32 3.01
N ALA A 86 -5.32 1.37 3.55
CA ALA A 86 -3.91 1.41 3.94
C ALA A 86 -3.57 0.29 4.94
N LEU A 87 -4.48 -0.03 5.86
CA LEU A 87 -4.29 -1.11 6.84
C LEU A 87 -4.09 -2.45 6.14
N PHE A 88 -5.00 -2.81 5.23
CA PHE A 88 -4.89 -4.07 4.48
C PHE A 88 -3.61 -4.13 3.63
N PHE A 89 -3.29 -3.04 2.94
CA PHE A 89 -2.06 -2.96 2.16
C PHE A 89 -0.82 -3.18 3.03
N VAL A 90 -0.73 -2.47 4.15
CA VAL A 90 0.43 -2.52 5.02
C VAL A 90 0.54 -3.86 5.71
N VAL A 91 -0.55 -4.44 6.23
CA VAL A 91 -0.49 -5.77 6.86
C VAL A 91 0.01 -6.82 5.87
N ILE A 92 -0.53 -6.86 4.66
CA ILE A 92 -0.15 -7.88 3.67
C ILE A 92 1.29 -7.64 3.20
N LEU A 93 1.64 -6.39 2.87
CA LEU A 93 2.98 -6.05 2.42
C LEU A 93 4.02 -6.32 3.50
N ASP A 94 3.77 -5.90 4.74
CA ASP A 94 4.69 -6.09 5.85
C ASP A 94 4.93 -7.57 6.14
N LEU A 95 3.88 -8.40 6.19
CA LEU A 95 4.04 -9.84 6.39
C LEU A 95 4.91 -10.48 5.30
N VAL A 96 4.67 -10.17 4.02
CA VAL A 96 5.40 -10.81 2.92
C VAL A 96 6.81 -10.25 2.76
N MET A 97 6.97 -8.93 2.82
CA MET A 97 8.26 -8.25 2.67
C MET A 97 9.19 -8.58 3.85
N THR A 98 8.66 -8.61 5.07
CA THR A 98 9.43 -8.97 6.26
C THR A 98 9.78 -10.46 6.26
N ALA A 99 8.90 -11.34 5.75
CA ALA A 99 9.23 -12.75 5.57
C ALA A 99 10.36 -12.94 4.55
N PHE A 100 10.31 -12.21 3.42
CA PHE A 100 11.39 -12.21 2.43
C PHE A 100 12.70 -11.68 3.03
N GLY A 101 12.65 -10.56 3.74
CA GLY A 101 13.82 -9.95 4.38
C GLY A 101 14.47 -10.87 5.42
N VAL A 102 13.67 -11.47 6.31
CA VAL A 102 14.18 -12.29 7.41
C VAL A 102 14.57 -13.69 6.93
N PHE A 103 13.70 -14.42 6.25
CA PHE A 103 13.97 -15.83 5.91
C PHE A 103 14.82 -15.99 4.65
N VAL A 104 14.59 -15.17 3.63
CA VAL A 104 15.26 -15.34 2.32
C VAL A 104 16.57 -14.55 2.27
N ALA A 105 16.57 -13.29 2.70
CA ALA A 105 17.76 -12.43 2.61
C ALA A 105 18.66 -12.49 3.85
N GLY A 106 18.08 -12.67 5.04
CA GLY A 106 18.81 -12.64 6.32
C GLY A 106 19.11 -14.00 6.94
N HIS A 107 18.48 -15.08 6.45
CA HIS A 107 18.52 -16.42 7.08
C HIS A 107 18.20 -16.41 8.58
N GLY A 108 17.31 -15.50 9.00
CA GLY A 108 16.90 -15.31 10.39
C GLY A 108 15.86 -16.32 10.87
N THR A 109 15.46 -16.16 12.12
CA THR A 109 14.54 -17.04 12.84
C THR A 109 13.10 -16.52 12.87
N MET A 110 12.15 -17.40 13.19
CA MET A 110 10.73 -17.02 13.31
C MET A 110 10.49 -15.94 14.38
N SER A 111 11.30 -15.90 15.44
CA SER A 111 11.20 -14.87 16.47
C SER A 111 11.58 -13.48 15.95
N GLU A 112 12.64 -13.40 15.13
CA GLU A 112 13.08 -12.15 14.50
C GLU A 112 12.04 -11.65 13.50
N TYR A 113 11.42 -12.57 12.74
CA TYR A 113 10.31 -12.25 11.85
C TYR A 113 9.12 -11.62 12.60
N LEU A 114 8.65 -12.26 13.68
CA LEU A 114 7.51 -11.73 14.46
C LEU A 114 7.81 -10.36 15.05
N PHE A 115 9.02 -10.16 15.56
CA PHE A 115 9.42 -8.87 16.11
C PHE A 115 9.52 -7.80 15.02
N ALA A 116 10.09 -8.14 13.87
CA ALA A 116 10.22 -7.24 12.73
C ALA A 116 8.86 -6.83 12.15
N VAL A 117 7.87 -7.73 12.07
CA VAL A 117 6.50 -7.40 11.64
C VAL A 117 5.84 -6.42 12.62
N VAL A 118 5.90 -6.70 13.93
CA VAL A 118 5.27 -5.80 14.92
C VAL A 118 5.97 -4.43 14.94
N ALA A 119 7.29 -4.40 14.82
CA ALA A 119 8.08 -3.17 14.77
C ALA A 119 7.89 -2.40 13.45
N GLY A 120 7.71 -3.11 12.33
CA GLY A 120 7.56 -2.56 10.99
C GLY A 120 6.16 -2.03 10.68
N PHE A 121 5.15 -2.50 11.40
CA PHE A 121 3.76 -2.14 11.16
C PHE A 121 3.50 -0.62 11.21
N ILE A 122 3.79 0.04 12.33
CA ILE A 122 3.50 1.49 12.50
C ILE A 122 4.32 2.35 11.53
N PRO A 123 5.65 2.15 11.39
CA PRO A 123 6.45 2.96 10.48
C PRO A 123 6.08 2.76 9.02
N CYS A 124 5.58 1.59 8.60
CA CYS A 124 5.07 1.38 7.23
C CYS A 124 3.65 1.94 7.06
N TYR A 125 2.81 1.86 8.09
CA TYR A 125 1.41 2.27 8.04
C TYR A 125 1.24 3.78 7.88
N ILE A 126 1.92 4.58 8.69
CA ILE A 126 1.75 6.04 8.70
C ILE A 126 2.11 6.67 7.33
N PRO A 127 3.28 6.39 6.73
CA PRO A 127 3.64 6.93 5.42
C PRO A 127 2.71 6.45 4.31
N THR A 128 2.29 5.18 4.36
CA THR A 128 1.33 4.62 3.42
C THR A 128 0.00 5.37 3.46
N LEU A 129 -0.51 5.67 4.67
CA LEU A 129 -1.74 6.45 4.83
C LEU A 129 -1.58 7.88 4.30
N ILE A 130 -0.46 8.54 4.59
CA ILE A 130 -0.17 9.89 4.10
C ILE A 130 -0.16 9.93 2.57
N ILE A 131 0.56 8.99 1.94
CA ILE A 131 0.63 8.88 0.47
C ILE A 131 -0.74 8.56 -0.10
N ALA A 132 -1.49 7.62 0.51
CA ALA A 132 -2.83 7.29 0.05
C ALA A 132 -3.74 8.52 0.05
N MET A 133 -3.65 9.39 1.07
CA MET A 133 -4.45 10.62 1.14
C MET A 133 -4.01 11.69 0.14
N VAL A 134 -2.71 11.92 -0.02
CA VAL A 134 -2.17 12.98 -0.89
C VAL A 134 -2.24 12.58 -2.36
N TRP A 135 -2.03 11.30 -2.67
CA TRP A 135 -1.93 10.80 -4.04
C TRP A 135 -3.27 10.39 -4.63
N TYR A 136 -4.30 10.14 -3.81
CA TYR A 136 -5.66 9.83 -4.26
C TYR A 136 -6.20 10.77 -5.35
N PRO A 137 -6.19 12.12 -5.15
CA PRO A 137 -6.73 13.05 -6.15
C PRO A 137 -5.87 13.11 -7.42
N VAL A 138 -4.56 12.88 -7.29
CA VAL A 138 -3.62 12.87 -8.43
C VAL A 138 -3.89 11.63 -9.29
N ALA A 139 -3.98 10.46 -8.68
CA ALA A 139 -4.26 9.23 -9.39
C ALA A 139 -5.67 9.23 -10.03
N ASP A 140 -6.68 9.82 -9.38
CA ASP A 140 -8.02 9.93 -9.98
C ASP A 140 -7.99 10.80 -11.24
N LYS A 141 -7.35 11.98 -11.19
CA LYS A 141 -7.22 12.85 -12.37
C LYS A 141 -6.39 12.20 -13.49
N ALA A 142 -5.27 11.56 -13.15
CA ALA A 142 -4.39 10.93 -14.13
C ALA A 142 -5.05 9.73 -14.82
N SER A 143 -5.73 8.87 -14.05
CA SER A 143 -6.46 7.71 -14.59
C SER A 143 -7.58 8.13 -15.55
N ARG A 144 -8.35 9.17 -15.19
CA ARG A 144 -9.39 9.76 -16.06
C ARG A 144 -8.82 10.31 -17.36
N ALA A 145 -7.72 11.05 -17.28
CA ALA A 145 -7.03 11.59 -18.44
C ALA A 145 -6.50 10.49 -19.40
N ILE A 146 -5.99 9.39 -18.85
CA ILE A 146 -5.46 8.25 -19.63
C ILE A 146 -6.58 7.40 -20.23
N CYS A 147 -7.68 7.19 -19.50
CA CYS A 147 -8.81 6.40 -19.98
C CYS A 147 -9.80 7.20 -20.83
N HIS A 148 -9.63 8.51 -20.97
CA HIS A 148 -10.57 9.43 -21.64
C HIS A 148 -12.00 9.33 -21.07
N GLU A 149 -12.12 9.13 -19.75
CA GLU A 149 -13.36 9.05 -18.95
C GLU A 149 -13.35 10.07 -17.82
#